data_AF-A0A7K3LH45-F1
#
_entry.id   AF-A0A7K3LH45-F1
#
_cell.length_a   1.000
_cell.length_b   1.000
_cell.length_c   1.000
_cell.angle_alpha   90.00
_cell.angle_beta   90.00
_cell.angle_gamma   90.00
#
_symmetry.space_group_name_H-M   'P 1'
#
loop_
_entity.id
_entity.type
_entity.pdbx_description
1 polymer ?
#
loop_
_entity_poly.entity_id
_entity_poly.type
_entity_poly.pdbx_seq_one_letter_code
_entity_poly.pdbx_strand_id
1 'polypeptide(L)'
;MTAPTLKVTPEGLRSVAQRCEALAATVAPALPTVTVSAWQTTGAATSTVNTGMSKTGTACKSRMAASGGKLTTAASNYQAQDDHAAQRLTAVGSHLPAASGTDGGAAGLPPGFTPLVPRSSGGDGGAAGGVRTPR
;
A
#
# COMPACT_ATOMS: atom_id res chain seq x y z
N MET A 1 13.10 24.21 -2.15
CA MET A 1 12.88 22.99 -1.35
C MET A 1 12.10 22.02 -2.21
N THR A 2 12.72 20.96 -2.71
CA THR A 2 12.05 19.89 -3.44
C THR A 2 11.29 19.03 -2.44
N ALA A 3 9.97 19.06 -2.48
CA ALA A 3 9.16 18.11 -1.71
C ALA A 3 9.52 16.70 -2.18
N PRO A 4 9.80 15.75 -1.26
CA PRO A 4 10.04 14.38 -1.67
C PRO A 4 8.82 13.88 -2.44
N THR A 5 9.04 13.36 -3.64
CA THR A 5 7.98 12.74 -4.44
C THR A 5 7.45 11.55 -3.66
N LEU A 6 6.30 11.71 -3.02
CA LEU A 6 5.66 10.67 -2.23
C LEU A 6 5.24 9.55 -3.20
N LYS A 7 5.99 8.45 -3.24
CA LYS A 7 5.55 7.24 -3.92
C LYS A 7 4.44 6.60 -3.10
N VAL A 8 3.21 6.78 -3.53
CA VAL A 8 2.02 6.17 -2.93
C VAL A 8 1.95 4.72 -3.41
N THR A 9 2.17 3.77 -2.51
CA THR A 9 1.93 2.35 -2.77
C THR A 9 0.85 1.83 -1.82
N PRO A 10 0.06 0.81 -2.21
CA PRO A 10 -0.92 0.20 -1.31
C PRO A 10 -0.30 -0.25 0.01
N GLU A 11 0.90 -0.83 -0.01
CA GLU A 11 1.64 -1.27 1.18
C GLU A 11 2.02 -0.09 2.07
N GLY A 12 2.48 1.01 1.49
CA GLY A 12 2.82 2.23 2.22
C GLY A 12 1.60 2.84 2.91
N LEU A 13 0.46 2.87 2.24
CA LEU A 13 -0.80 3.35 2.80
C LEU A 13 -1.28 2.49 3.97
N ARG A 14 -1.24 1.15 3.84
CA ARG A 14 -1.60 0.23 4.94
C ARG A 14 -0.65 0.38 6.13
N SER A 15 0.66 0.56 5.89
CA SER A 15 1.63 0.78 6.97
C SER A 15 1.35 2.09 7.72
N VAL A 16 1.02 3.18 7.02
CA VAL A 16 0.64 4.43 7.68
C VAL A 16 -0.69 4.29 8.41
N ALA A 17 -1.65 3.54 7.86
CA ALA A 17 -2.92 3.25 8.55
C ALA A 17 -2.70 2.52 9.89
N GLN A 18 -1.85 1.49 9.90
CA GLN A 18 -1.47 0.77 11.13
C GLN A 18 -0.79 1.69 12.15
N ARG A 19 0.06 2.62 11.69
CA ARG A 19 0.67 3.64 12.58
C ARG A 19 -0.38 4.56 13.18
N CYS A 20 -1.37 4.99 12.39
CA CYS A 20 -2.48 5.78 12.92
C CYS A 20 -3.26 5.02 14.01
N GLU A 21 -3.53 3.73 13.81
CA GLU A 21 -4.20 2.89 14.81
C GLU A 21 -3.35 2.70 16.07
N ALA A 22 -2.06 2.42 15.91
CA ALA A 22 -1.13 2.29 17.04
C ALA A 22 -1.04 3.60 17.85
N LEU A 23 -0.91 4.74 17.18
CA LEU A 23 -0.92 6.05 17.83
C LEU A 23 -2.26 6.33 18.52
N ALA A 24 -3.38 5.97 17.89
CA ALA A 24 -4.70 6.06 18.50
C ALA A 24 -4.84 5.22 19.78
N ALA A 25 -4.16 4.07 19.86
CA ALA A 25 -4.11 3.24 21.06
C ALA A 25 -3.22 3.84 22.17
N THR A 26 -2.22 4.66 21.83
CA THR A 26 -1.37 5.33 22.84
C THR A 26 -2.04 6.52 23.53
N VAL A 27 -3.10 7.08 22.94
CA VAL A 27 -3.84 8.17 23.59
C VAL A 27 -4.50 7.61 24.86
N ALA A 28 -4.07 8.15 26.00
CA ALA A 28 -4.51 7.71 27.31
C ALA A 28 -6.05 7.64 27.39
N PRO A 29 -6.60 6.60 28.06
CA PRO A 29 -8.03 6.48 28.25
C PRO A 29 -8.59 7.70 29.02
N ALA A 30 -9.86 8.02 28.76
CA ALA A 30 -10.54 9.10 29.47
C ALA A 30 -10.42 8.89 30.98
N LEU A 31 -9.95 9.92 31.67
CA LEU A 31 -9.78 9.87 33.12
C LEU A 31 -11.16 9.85 33.80
N PRO A 32 -11.32 9.12 34.92
CA PRO A 32 -12.57 9.10 35.66
C PRO A 32 -13.00 10.51 36.05
N THR A 33 -14.28 10.82 35.90
CA THR A 33 -14.83 12.08 36.40
C THR A 33 -14.82 12.04 37.93
N VAL A 34 -13.98 12.87 38.54
CA VAL A 34 -14.01 13.08 39.99
C VAL A 34 -14.97 14.23 40.29
N THR A 35 -16.04 13.94 41.03
CA THR A 35 -16.97 14.96 41.53
C THR A 35 -16.37 15.58 42.78
N VAL A 36 -15.84 16.79 42.67
CA VAL A 36 -15.31 17.55 43.80
C VAL A 36 -16.32 18.61 44.21
N SER A 37 -16.42 18.90 45.51
CA SER A 37 -17.38 19.87 46.04
C SER A 37 -17.22 21.24 45.35
N ALA A 38 -18.33 21.85 44.91
CA ALA A 38 -18.32 23.13 44.21
C ALA A 38 -17.77 24.29 45.07
N TRP A 39 -17.75 24.13 46.39
CA TRP A 39 -17.14 25.08 47.33
C TRP A 39 -15.60 25.03 47.32
N GLN A 40 -15.00 24.02 46.67
CA GLN A 40 -13.56 23.90 46.47
C GLN A 40 -13.22 24.34 45.05
N THR A 41 -12.85 25.61 44.87
CA THR A 41 -12.50 26.21 43.57
C THR A 41 -11.49 25.36 42.79
N THR A 42 -10.46 24.84 43.46
CA THR A 42 -9.45 23.96 42.86
C THR A 42 -10.03 22.64 42.34
N GLY A 43 -11.02 22.09 43.05
CA GLY A 43 -11.70 20.85 42.65
C GLY A 43 -12.56 21.03 41.40
N ALA A 44 -13.32 22.12 41.32
CA ALA A 44 -14.10 22.46 40.13
C ALA A 44 -13.22 22.72 38.90
N ALA A 45 -12.09 23.43 39.09
CA ALA A 45 -11.11 23.65 38.03
C ALA A 45 -10.49 22.34 37.54
N THR A 46 -10.08 21.46 38.46
CA THR A 46 -9.51 20.14 38.12
C THR A 46 -10.50 19.29 37.33
N SER A 47 -11.78 19.24 37.74
CA SER A 47 -12.81 18.46 37.05
C SER A 47 -13.08 18.97 35.62
N THR A 48 -13.06 20.28 35.43
CA THR A 48 -13.20 20.92 34.11
C THR A 48 -12.03 20.58 33.19
N VAL A 49 -10.80 20.70 33.69
CA VAL A 49 -9.58 20.32 32.94
C VAL A 49 -9.61 18.84 32.59
N ASN A 50 -9.95 17.97 33.54
CA ASN A 50 -10.08 16.53 33.32
C ASN A 50 -11.08 16.21 32.19
N THR A 51 -12.25 16.83 32.23
CA THR A 51 -13.28 16.68 31.20
C THR A 51 -12.78 17.17 29.84
N GLY A 52 -12.10 18.32 29.80
CA GLY A 52 -11.52 18.88 28.58
C GLY A 52 -10.44 17.98 27.97
N MET A 53 -9.55 17.44 28.79
CA MET A 53 -8.51 16.50 28.36
C MET A 53 -9.12 15.22 27.82
N SER A 54 -10.10 14.63 28.51
CA SER A 54 -10.80 13.41 28.06
C SER A 54 -11.51 13.61 26.72
N LYS A 55 -12.19 14.74 26.52
CA LYS A 55 -12.82 15.09 25.23
C LYS A 55 -11.79 15.24 24.11
N THR A 56 -10.68 15.92 24.40
CA THR A 56 -9.61 16.14 23.42
C THR A 56 -8.92 14.83 23.04
N GLY A 57 -8.63 13.96 24.02
CA GLY A 57 -8.08 12.63 23.78
C GLY A 57 -9.00 11.77 22.92
N THR A 58 -10.30 11.76 23.23
CA THR A 58 -11.30 11.05 22.43
C THR A 58 -11.34 11.56 20.99
N ALA A 59 -11.39 12.88 20.79
CA ALA A 59 -11.40 13.47 19.46
C ALA A 59 -10.11 13.17 18.67
N CYS A 60 -8.96 13.19 19.33
CA CYS A 60 -7.67 12.84 18.72
C CYS A 60 -7.65 11.38 18.26
N LYS A 61 -8.08 10.46 19.15
CA LYS A 61 -8.23 9.04 18.84
C LYS A 61 -9.15 8.80 17.65
N SER A 62 -10.32 9.44 17.62
CA SER A 62 -11.28 9.31 16.52
C SER A 62 -10.71 9.81 15.18
N ARG A 63 -9.99 10.94 15.19
CA ARG A 63 -9.35 11.49 13.97
C ARG A 63 -8.28 10.57 13.42
N MET A 64 -7.46 9.97 14.28
CA MET A 64 -6.44 9.01 13.86
C MET A 64 -7.06 7.73 13.29
N ALA A 65 -8.06 7.17 13.96
CA ALA A 65 -8.79 6.01 13.45
C ALA A 65 -9.46 6.30 12.09
N ALA A 66 -10.11 7.47 11.94
CA ALA A 66 -10.71 7.87 10.68
C ALA A 66 -9.67 8.07 9.56
N SER A 67 -8.49 8.59 9.90
CA SER A 67 -7.38 8.73 8.94
C SER A 67 -6.85 7.37 8.51
N GLY A 68 -6.66 6.44 9.45
CA GLY A 68 -6.29 5.05 9.16
C GLY A 68 -7.29 4.37 8.24
N GLY A 69 -8.59 4.49 8.51
CA GLY A 69 -9.64 3.95 7.65
C GLY A 69 -9.57 4.48 6.21
N LYS A 70 -9.40 5.80 6.03
CA LYS A 70 -9.25 6.42 4.70
C LYS A 70 -8.02 5.89 3.96
N LEU A 71 -6.90 5.71 4.65
CA LEU A 71 -5.67 5.18 4.05
C LEU A 71 -5.84 3.72 3.61
N THR A 72 -6.51 2.89 4.43
CA THR A 72 -6.84 1.52 4.06
C THR A 72 -7.76 1.45 2.85
N THR A 73 -8.82 2.27 2.81
CA THR A 73 -9.70 2.37 1.63
C THR A 73 -8.92 2.81 0.39
N ALA A 74 -8.05 3.82 0.52
CA ALA A 74 -7.21 4.26 -0.60
C ALA A 74 -6.30 3.13 -1.09
N ALA A 75 -5.69 2.36 -0.19
CA ALA A 75 -4.85 1.21 -0.56
C ALA A 75 -5.63 0.17 -1.38
N SER A 76 -6.84 -0.19 -0.95
CA SER A 76 -7.71 -1.11 -1.68
C SER A 76 -8.10 -0.58 -3.06
N ASN A 77 -8.41 0.72 -3.16
CA ASN A 77 -8.78 1.34 -4.43
C ASN A 77 -7.60 1.35 -5.42
N TYR A 78 -6.39 1.68 -4.97
CA TYR A 78 -5.20 1.63 -5.83
C TYR A 78 -4.91 0.22 -6.32
N GLN A 79 -4.98 -0.77 -5.42
CA GLN A 79 -4.76 -2.16 -5.80
C GLN A 79 -5.77 -2.64 -6.84
N ALA A 80 -7.06 -2.34 -6.66
CA ALA A 80 -8.09 -2.68 -7.63
C ALA A 80 -7.85 -2.02 -9.00
N GLN A 81 -7.40 -0.74 -9.02
CA GLN A 81 -7.06 -0.05 -10.25
C GLN A 81 -5.89 -0.70 -10.98
N ASP A 82 -4.84 -1.10 -10.25
CA ASP A 82 -3.67 -1.78 -10.81
C ASP A 82 -4.07 -3.15 -11.39
N ASP A 83 -4.87 -3.92 -10.66
CA ASP A 83 -5.38 -5.23 -11.12
C ASP A 83 -6.22 -5.08 -12.39
N HIS A 84 -7.14 -4.10 -12.43
CA HIS A 84 -7.93 -3.80 -13.62
C HIS A 84 -7.06 -3.35 -14.80
N ALA A 85 -6.05 -2.52 -14.57
CA ALA A 85 -5.13 -2.09 -15.61
C ALA A 85 -4.34 -3.27 -16.18
N ALA A 86 -3.85 -4.17 -15.32
CA ALA A 86 -3.15 -5.39 -15.71
C ALA A 86 -4.03 -6.34 -16.53
N GLN A 87 -5.29 -6.51 -16.13
CA GLN A 87 -6.28 -7.30 -16.89
C GLN A 87 -6.52 -6.73 -18.29
N ARG A 88 -6.72 -5.41 -18.41
CA ARG A 88 -6.89 -4.77 -19.72
C ARG A 88 -5.65 -4.92 -20.59
N LEU A 89 -4.47 -4.76 -20.02
CA LEU A 89 -3.22 -4.91 -20.76
C LEU A 89 -3.04 -6.36 -21.24
N THR A 90 -3.39 -7.34 -20.40
CA THR A 90 -3.37 -8.76 -20.75
C THR A 90 -4.36 -9.05 -21.88
N ALA A 91 -5.57 -8.47 -21.82
CA ALA A 91 -6.57 -8.60 -22.89
C ALA A 91 -6.05 -8.01 -24.22
N VAL A 92 -5.47 -6.80 -24.21
CA VAL A 92 -4.85 -6.21 -25.41
C VAL A 92 -3.71 -7.10 -25.93
N GLY A 93 -2.85 -7.60 -25.04
CA GLY A 93 -1.75 -8.51 -25.37
C GLY A 93 -2.22 -9.83 -26.01
N SER A 94 -3.39 -10.33 -25.61
CA SER A 94 -3.99 -11.55 -26.18
C SER A 94 -4.77 -11.30 -27.48
N HIS A 95 -5.09 -10.03 -27.79
CA HIS A 95 -5.63 -9.62 -29.09
C HIS A 95 -4.56 -9.27 -30.12
N LEU A 96 -3.29 -9.11 -29.72
CA LEU A 96 -2.20 -9.09 -30.68
C LEU A 96 -2.14 -10.48 -31.33
N PRO A 97 -2.15 -10.58 -32.68
CA PRO A 97 -1.95 -11.86 -33.33
C PRO A 97 -0.65 -12.42 -32.78
N ALA A 98 -0.68 -13.68 -32.32
CA ALA A 98 0.53 -14.43 -32.09
C ALA A 98 1.39 -14.16 -33.32
N ALA A 99 2.57 -13.55 -33.13
CA ALA A 99 3.51 -13.46 -34.22
C ALA A 99 3.73 -14.91 -34.63
N SER A 100 3.07 -15.29 -35.72
CA SER A 100 3.38 -16.46 -36.50
C SER A 100 4.77 -16.16 -37.05
N GLY A 101 5.79 -16.40 -36.23
CA GLY A 101 7.01 -16.99 -36.74
C GLY A 101 6.73 -18.49 -36.72
N THR A 102 6.57 -19.23 -37.82
CA THR A 102 7.25 -19.09 -39.11
C THR A 102 8.66 -18.56 -38.94
N ASP A 103 9.50 -19.39 -38.35
CA ASP A 103 10.86 -19.65 -38.81
C ASP A 103 11.46 -18.47 -39.59
N GLY A 104 12.01 -17.51 -38.86
CA GLY A 104 12.98 -16.56 -39.38
C GLY A 104 14.33 -16.84 -38.71
N GLY A 105 15.25 -17.65 -39.24
CA GLY A 105 15.33 -17.94 -40.66
C GLY A 105 15.41 -16.64 -41.48
N ALA A 106 16.13 -15.63 -40.97
CA ALA A 106 16.46 -14.39 -41.66
C ALA A 106 15.27 -13.55 -42.21
N ALA A 107 14.84 -12.53 -41.45
CA ALA A 107 14.70 -11.14 -41.92
C ALA A 107 13.88 -10.28 -40.95
N GLY A 108 14.43 -9.11 -40.59
CA GLY A 108 13.65 -7.89 -40.38
C GLY A 108 13.01 -7.64 -39.01
N LEU A 109 13.82 -7.32 -38.00
CA LEU A 109 13.35 -6.50 -36.86
C LEU A 109 13.62 -5.02 -37.17
N PRO A 110 12.64 -4.10 -37.08
CA PRO A 110 12.94 -2.73 -36.67
C PRO A 110 13.24 -2.70 -35.16
N PRO A 111 14.27 -1.96 -34.72
CA PRO A 111 14.74 -1.97 -33.34
C PRO A 111 13.81 -1.10 -32.49
N GLY A 112 13.25 -1.62 -31.39
CA GLY A 112 12.61 -0.69 -30.45
C GLY A 112 11.84 -1.25 -29.27
N PHE A 113 11.38 -2.50 -29.29
CA PHE A 113 10.58 -3.01 -28.16
C PHE A 113 11.07 -4.39 -27.73
N THR A 114 12.07 -4.39 -26.86
CA THR A 114 12.32 -5.51 -25.95
C THR A 114 11.38 -5.36 -24.74
N PRO A 115 10.31 -6.17 -24.62
CA PRO A 115 9.58 -6.26 -23.36
C PRO A 115 10.51 -6.86 -22.31
N LEU A 116 10.71 -6.14 -21.19
CA LEU A 116 11.38 -6.70 -20.02
C LEU A 116 10.52 -7.84 -19.46
N VAL A 117 10.99 -9.06 -19.64
CA VAL A 117 10.39 -10.28 -19.08
C VAL A 117 10.40 -10.17 -17.54
N PRO A 118 9.26 -10.39 -16.85
CA PRO A 118 9.25 -10.55 -15.41
C PRO A 118 10.06 -11.79 -15.02
N ARG A 119 11.05 -11.64 -14.13
CA ARG A 119 11.73 -12.79 -13.53
C ARG A 119 10.79 -13.51 -12.55
N SER A 120 10.13 -14.57 -13.00
CA SER A 120 9.67 -15.68 -12.14
C SER A 120 10.54 -16.89 -12.47
N SER A 121 11.53 -17.22 -11.65
CA SER A 121 11.43 -18.11 -10.48
C SER A 121 10.99 -19.54 -10.83
N GLY A 122 11.98 -20.41 -11.05
CA GLY A 122 11.95 -21.85 -10.73
C GLY A 122 11.31 -22.82 -11.74
N GLY A 123 12.02 -23.92 -12.07
CA GLY A 123 11.42 -25.15 -12.59
C GLY A 123 12.28 -25.90 -13.62
N ASP A 124 12.78 -27.07 -13.21
CA ASP A 124 13.69 -27.99 -13.91
C ASP A 124 13.21 -28.59 -15.26
N GLY A 125 14.21 -29.09 -16.01
CA GLY A 125 14.10 -30.15 -17.02
C GLY A 125 14.30 -29.65 -18.46
N GLY A 126 15.16 -30.19 -19.32
CA GLY A 126 15.99 -31.38 -19.30
C GLY A 126 16.34 -31.73 -20.76
N ALA A 127 17.48 -32.42 -20.93
CA ALA A 127 17.86 -33.27 -22.07
C ALA A 127 18.44 -32.67 -23.38
N ALA A 128 19.70 -33.08 -23.59
CA ALA A 128 20.24 -33.77 -24.77
C ALA A 128 20.87 -32.98 -25.94
N GLY A 129 22.12 -33.37 -26.25
CA GLY A 129 22.71 -33.18 -27.58
C GLY A 129 24.21 -32.88 -27.57
N GLY A 130 25.04 -33.91 -27.38
CA GLY A 130 26.50 -33.79 -27.42
C GLY A 130 27.03 -33.34 -28.79
N VAL A 131 27.95 -32.39 -28.80
CA VAL A 131 28.70 -31.97 -29.99
C VAL A 131 30.10 -32.56 -29.94
N ARG A 132 30.33 -33.42 -30.93
CA ARG A 132 31.59 -34.07 -31.31
C ARG A 132 32.57 -33.00 -31.84
N THR A 133 33.76 -32.90 -31.28
CA THR A 133 34.88 -32.09 -31.80
C THR A 133 35.53 -32.75 -33.02
N PRO A 134 35.96 -31.99 -34.04
CA PRO A 134 36.95 -32.46 -35.00
C PRO A 134 38.39 -32.14 -34.53
N ARG A 135 39.32 -32.84 -35.17
CA ARG A 135 40.73 -33.11 -34.82
C ARG A 135 41.62 -31.89 -34.58
#